data_AF-A0A1M4ZQI5-F1
#
_entry.id   AF-A0A1M4ZQI5-F1
#
_cell.length_a   1.000
_cell.length_b   1.000
_cell.length_c   1.000
_cell.angle_alpha   90.00
_cell.angle_beta   90.00
_cell.angle_gamma   90.00
#
_symmetry.space_group_name_H-M   'P 1'
#
loop_
_entity.id
_entity.type
_entity.pdbx_description
1 polymer ?
#
loop_
_entity_poly.entity_id
_entity_poly.type
_entity_poly.pdbx_seq_one_letter_code
_entity_poly.pdbx_strand_id
1 'polypeptide(L)'
;MVGTAIVGGAFSIFFNKKLESYKFILNKQLETYKQEWQVKFHSTSLYLSKKQEVYAKMYSKITITVGNIFDLRRYPDVKSFQDFSEKDLMEYIKEYVTDGVGKDIQRVFNEGDKEKAERLFSIAKKQTMYSIAYQSICGCNNFFLENELFFSKETIELISTINSYLKKLHSNYYPEYYQHPDSGIDQRILREENDSYKEILIKSVDELKTLMREELS
;
A
#
# COMPACT_ATOMS: atom_id res chain seq x y z
N MET A 1 4.04 86.19 -22.04
CA MET A 1 4.15 84.84 -22.64
C MET A 1 4.94 83.85 -21.76
N VAL A 2 4.85 83.96 -20.41
CA VAL A 2 5.64 83.15 -19.45
C VAL A 2 4.74 82.19 -18.64
N GLY A 3 3.45 82.50 -18.48
CA GLY A 3 2.51 81.69 -17.69
C GLY A 3 2.14 80.33 -18.32
N THR A 4 2.16 80.20 -19.64
CA THR A 4 1.83 78.94 -20.34
C THR A 4 2.93 77.88 -20.20
N ALA A 5 4.20 78.29 -20.12
CA ALA A 5 5.33 77.36 -19.95
C ALA A 5 5.41 76.78 -18.52
N ILE A 6 5.09 77.59 -17.50
CA ILE A 6 5.08 77.16 -16.09
C ILE A 6 3.94 76.17 -15.83
N VAL A 7 2.76 76.42 -16.41
CA VAL A 7 1.60 75.51 -16.30
C VAL A 7 1.88 74.18 -17.01
N GLY A 8 2.52 74.18 -18.18
CA GLY A 8 2.94 72.95 -18.87
C GLY A 8 3.97 72.13 -18.10
N GLY A 9 4.95 72.78 -17.45
CA GLY A 9 5.95 72.13 -16.60
C GLY A 9 5.35 71.51 -15.34
N ALA A 10 4.46 72.21 -14.65
CA ALA A 10 3.76 71.69 -13.46
C ALA A 10 2.85 70.49 -13.81
N PHE A 11 2.17 70.55 -14.95
CA PHE A 11 1.31 69.45 -15.44
C PHE A 11 2.14 68.21 -15.79
N SER A 12 3.30 68.39 -16.43
CA SER A 12 4.25 67.31 -16.73
C SER A 12 4.76 66.62 -15.46
N ILE A 13 5.14 67.38 -14.43
CA ILE A 13 5.61 66.84 -13.15
C ILE A 13 4.51 66.05 -12.45
N PHE A 14 3.28 66.57 -12.42
CA PHE A 14 2.15 65.87 -11.82
C PHE A 14 1.84 64.56 -12.55
N PHE A 15 1.83 64.58 -13.89
CA PHE A 15 1.57 63.39 -14.71
C PHE A 15 2.67 62.34 -14.53
N ASN A 16 3.95 62.75 -14.53
CA ASN A 16 5.08 61.86 -14.29
C ASN A 16 5.01 61.21 -12.91
N LYS A 17 4.69 61.99 -11.86
CA LYS A 17 4.54 61.46 -10.50
C LYS A 17 3.39 60.45 -10.41
N LYS A 18 2.27 60.72 -11.08
CA LYS A 18 1.14 59.78 -11.13
C LYS A 18 1.51 58.50 -11.89
N LEU A 19 2.23 58.63 -13.01
CA LEU A 19 2.70 57.51 -13.82
C LEU A 19 3.73 56.65 -13.08
N GLU A 20 4.62 57.28 -12.32
CA GLU A 20 5.57 56.60 -11.44
C GLU A 20 4.86 55.87 -10.29
N SER A 21 3.82 56.47 -9.71
CA SER A 21 3.00 55.79 -8.70
C SER A 21 2.28 54.56 -9.28
N TYR A 22 1.75 54.65 -10.51
CA TYR A 22 1.15 53.50 -11.19
C TYR A 22 2.19 52.41 -11.49
N LYS A 23 3.39 52.79 -11.97
CA LYS A 23 4.49 51.83 -12.17
C LYS A 23 4.87 51.14 -10.87
N PHE A 24 4.95 51.87 -9.77
CA PHE A 24 5.24 51.32 -8.45
C PHE A 24 4.15 50.34 -7.98
N ILE A 25 2.87 50.71 -8.09
CA ILE A 25 1.75 49.83 -7.74
C ILE A 25 1.75 48.56 -8.61
N LEU A 26 1.96 48.71 -9.92
CA LEU A 26 2.02 47.59 -10.86
C LEU A 26 3.18 46.65 -10.53
N ASN A 27 4.38 47.19 -10.27
CA ASN A 27 5.54 46.41 -9.86
C ASN A 27 5.29 45.69 -8.53
N LYS A 28 4.65 46.34 -7.57
CA LYS A 28 4.28 45.72 -6.29
C LYS A 28 3.32 44.54 -6.50
N GLN A 29 2.27 44.72 -7.29
CA GLN A 29 1.33 43.64 -7.63
C GLN A 29 2.01 42.49 -8.35
N LEU A 30 2.88 42.81 -9.31
CA LEU A 30 3.64 41.82 -10.07
C LEU A 30 4.57 41.01 -9.16
N GLU A 31 5.18 41.64 -8.16
CA GLU A 31 6.01 40.93 -7.18
C GLU A 31 5.19 40.05 -6.25
N THR A 32 4.01 40.51 -5.80
CA THR A 32 3.07 39.66 -5.04
C THR A 32 2.66 38.43 -5.84
N TYR A 33 2.25 38.60 -7.10
CA TYR A 33 1.87 37.48 -7.96
C TYR A 33 3.03 36.51 -8.21
N LYS A 34 4.26 37.01 -8.37
CA LYS A 34 5.45 36.14 -8.48
C LYS A 34 5.65 35.31 -7.22
N GLN A 35 5.53 35.91 -6.04
CA GLN A 35 5.69 35.20 -4.78
C GLN A 35 4.59 34.14 -4.58
N GLU A 36 3.33 34.49 -4.82
CA GLU A 36 2.21 33.53 -4.75
C GLU A 36 2.40 32.38 -5.73
N TRP A 37 2.84 32.68 -6.95
CA TRP A 37 3.10 31.68 -7.96
C TRP A 37 4.26 30.75 -7.57
N GLN A 38 5.35 31.30 -7.03
CA GLN A 38 6.47 30.49 -6.51
C GLN A 38 6.04 29.56 -5.37
N VAL A 39 5.25 30.06 -4.42
CA VAL A 39 4.73 29.25 -3.31
C VAL A 39 3.83 28.13 -3.84
N LYS A 40 2.91 28.45 -4.74
CA LYS A 40 1.98 27.48 -5.33
C LYS A 40 2.70 26.44 -6.19
N PHE A 41 3.70 26.86 -6.95
CA PHE A 41 4.53 25.97 -7.75
C PHE A 41 5.29 25.00 -6.84
N HIS A 42 5.93 25.50 -5.78
CA HIS A 42 6.67 24.67 -4.84
C HIS A 42 5.77 23.67 -4.09
N SER A 43 4.61 24.12 -3.61
CA SER A 43 3.67 23.23 -2.91
C SER A 43 3.08 22.16 -3.82
N THR A 44 2.80 22.51 -5.08
CA THR A 44 2.31 21.57 -6.09
C THR A 44 3.39 20.54 -6.44
N SER A 45 4.64 20.98 -6.58
CA SER A 45 5.78 20.10 -6.82
C SER A 45 6.00 19.10 -5.67
N LEU A 46 5.95 19.57 -4.42
CA LEU A 46 6.03 18.71 -3.23
C LEU A 46 4.88 17.71 -3.15
N TYR A 47 3.65 18.16 -3.42
CA TYR A 47 2.47 17.29 -3.43
C TYR A 47 2.60 16.20 -4.49
N LEU A 48 2.98 16.55 -5.72
CA LEU A 48 3.13 15.58 -6.82
C LEU A 48 4.23 14.56 -6.52
N SER A 49 5.37 15.02 -5.99
CA SER A 49 6.45 14.12 -5.57
C SER A 49 5.99 13.14 -4.50
N LYS A 50 5.22 13.61 -3.51
CA LYS A 50 4.68 12.74 -2.47
C LYS A 50 3.64 11.76 -3.03
N LYS A 51 2.77 12.22 -3.93
CA LYS A 51 1.77 11.39 -4.62
C LYS A 51 2.44 10.23 -5.36
N GLN A 52 3.51 10.49 -6.11
CA GLN A 52 4.29 9.46 -6.81
C GLN A 52 4.87 8.40 -5.84
N GLU A 53 5.47 8.83 -4.73
CA GLU A 53 6.01 7.93 -3.71
C GLU A 53 4.91 7.05 -3.10
N VAL A 54 3.79 7.67 -2.73
CA VAL A 54 2.63 6.98 -2.14
C VAL A 54 2.06 5.94 -3.10
N TYR A 55 1.90 6.29 -4.38
CA TYR A 55 1.32 5.41 -5.40
C TYR A 55 2.21 4.19 -5.61
N ALA A 56 3.53 4.39 -5.79
CA ALA A 56 4.47 3.29 -5.96
C ALA A 56 4.48 2.35 -4.75
N LYS A 57 4.47 2.91 -3.53
CA LYS A 57 4.50 2.14 -2.29
C LYS A 57 3.17 1.41 -2.03
N MET A 58 2.04 2.03 -2.37
CA MET A 58 0.72 1.40 -2.26
C MET A 58 0.62 0.19 -3.20
N TYR A 59 1.00 0.37 -4.47
CA TYR A 59 1.01 -0.71 -5.45
C TYR A 59 1.90 -1.88 -4.99
N SER A 60 3.12 -1.58 -4.54
CA SER A 60 4.04 -2.59 -3.99
C SER A 60 3.44 -3.37 -2.81
N LYS A 61 2.82 -2.68 -1.84
CA LYS A 61 2.16 -3.32 -0.69
C LYS A 61 1.01 -4.23 -1.12
N ILE A 62 0.19 -3.81 -2.08
CA ILE A 62 -0.89 -4.64 -2.62
C ILE A 62 -0.32 -5.89 -3.29
N THR A 63 0.69 -5.75 -4.16
CA THR A 63 1.30 -6.89 -4.85
C THR A 63 1.88 -7.90 -3.86
N ILE A 64 2.59 -7.44 -2.83
CA ILE A 64 3.13 -8.31 -1.76
C ILE A 64 1.99 -9.03 -1.03
N THR A 65 0.92 -8.31 -0.68
CA THR A 65 -0.21 -8.88 0.05
C THR A 65 -0.95 -9.92 -0.79
N VAL A 66 -1.14 -9.66 -2.09
CA VAL A 66 -1.72 -10.62 -3.05
C VAL A 66 -0.84 -11.87 -3.14
N GLY A 67 0.48 -11.71 -3.23
CA GLY A 67 1.42 -12.84 -3.22
C GLY A 67 1.27 -13.70 -1.97
N ASN A 68 1.34 -13.09 -0.79
CA ASN A 68 1.19 -13.79 0.49
C ASN A 68 -0.14 -14.55 0.60
N ILE A 69 -1.23 -13.98 0.09
CA ILE A 69 -2.55 -14.62 0.10
C ILE A 69 -2.61 -15.79 -0.90
N PHE A 70 -2.01 -15.65 -2.08
CA PHE A 70 -2.00 -16.72 -3.08
C PHE A 70 -1.13 -17.90 -2.65
N ASP A 71 -0.06 -17.62 -1.92
CA ASP A 71 0.86 -18.61 -1.34
C ASP A 71 0.24 -19.39 -0.17
N LEU A 72 -0.90 -18.98 0.40
CA LEU A 72 -1.62 -19.80 1.39
C LEU A 72 -2.12 -21.13 0.81
N ARG A 73 -2.39 -21.19 -0.51
CA ARG A 73 -2.86 -22.41 -1.20
C ARG A 73 -1.74 -23.15 -1.93
N ARG A 74 -0.77 -22.40 -2.47
CA ARG A 74 0.49 -22.97 -2.95
C ARG A 74 1.38 -23.11 -1.73
N TYR A 75 1.30 -24.23 -1.02
CA TYR A 75 2.47 -24.63 -0.22
C TYR A 75 3.63 -24.60 -1.21
N PRO A 76 4.57 -23.65 -1.10
CA PRO A 76 5.73 -23.74 -1.93
C PRO A 76 6.37 -25.09 -1.58
N ASP A 77 7.15 -25.66 -2.49
CA ASP A 77 8.12 -26.72 -2.18
C ASP A 77 9.19 -26.21 -1.18
N VAL A 78 8.77 -25.51 -0.13
CA VAL A 78 9.53 -25.25 1.08
C VAL A 78 9.78 -26.61 1.65
N LYS A 79 11.02 -27.07 1.45
CA LYS A 79 11.72 -28.13 2.18
C LYS A 79 10.76 -28.95 3.03
N SER A 80 10.46 -30.16 2.57
CA SER A 80 9.76 -31.13 3.39
C SER A 80 10.48 -31.26 4.74
N PHE A 81 9.80 -31.75 5.77
CA PHE A 81 10.44 -31.99 7.06
C PHE A 81 11.72 -32.84 6.93
N GLN A 82 11.80 -33.66 5.88
CA GLN A 82 12.96 -34.49 5.53
C GLN A 82 14.14 -33.70 4.94
N ASP A 83 13.89 -32.51 4.37
CA ASP A 83 14.91 -31.63 3.78
C ASP A 83 15.53 -30.65 4.80
N PHE A 84 14.97 -30.60 6.01
CA PHE A 84 15.52 -29.82 7.11
C PHE A 84 16.56 -30.64 7.86
N SER A 85 17.78 -30.09 7.99
CA SER A 85 18.66 -30.55 9.06
C SER A 85 18.05 -30.16 10.41
N GLU A 86 18.41 -30.86 11.48
CA GLU A 86 17.98 -30.51 12.84
C GLU A 86 18.29 -29.05 13.16
N LYS A 87 19.43 -28.54 12.69
CA LYS A 87 19.81 -27.14 12.86
C LYS A 87 18.87 -26.17 12.14
N ASP A 88 18.55 -26.45 10.87
CA ASP A 88 17.67 -25.60 10.06
C ASP A 88 16.24 -25.57 10.62
N LEU A 89 15.76 -26.72 11.12
CA LEU A 89 14.44 -26.83 11.75
C LEU A 89 14.36 -25.94 12.98
N MET A 90 15.41 -25.96 13.80
CA MET A 90 15.49 -25.21 15.06
C MET A 90 15.63 -23.70 14.83
N GLU A 91 16.33 -23.31 13.76
CA GLU A 91 16.41 -21.90 13.34
C GLU A 91 15.06 -21.40 12.83
N TYR A 92 14.37 -22.18 11.99
CA TYR A 92 13.02 -21.85 11.51
C TYR A 92 12.02 -21.72 12.66
N ILE A 93 12.03 -22.67 13.61
CA ILE A 93 11.17 -22.64 14.79
C ILE A 93 11.40 -21.36 15.59
N LYS A 94 12.66 -20.98 15.82
CA LYS A 94 13.02 -19.79 16.59
C LYS A 94 12.60 -18.49 15.92
N GLU A 95 12.65 -18.44 14.59
CA GLU A 95 12.38 -17.22 13.83
C GLU A 95 10.89 -17.00 13.55
N TYR A 96 10.13 -18.09 13.34
CA TYR A 96 8.79 -18.00 12.74
C TYR A 96 7.67 -18.68 13.53
N VAL A 97 7.99 -19.49 14.54
CA VAL A 97 7.00 -20.22 15.35
C VAL A 97 6.96 -19.62 16.75
N THR A 98 5.78 -19.55 17.35
CA THR A 98 5.64 -19.08 18.73
C THR A 98 6.37 -19.99 19.71
N ASP A 99 7.00 -19.40 20.73
CA ASP A 99 7.88 -20.10 21.69
C ASP A 99 7.27 -21.38 22.31
N GLY A 100 5.95 -21.42 22.50
CA GLY A 100 5.25 -22.60 23.02
C GLY A 100 5.23 -23.76 22.03
N VAL A 101 4.74 -23.51 20.81
CA VAL A 101 4.63 -24.53 19.76
C VAL A 101 6.01 -24.99 19.30
N GLY A 102 6.98 -24.08 19.27
CA GLY A 102 8.37 -24.40 18.95
C GLY A 102 9.02 -25.38 19.92
N LYS A 103 8.82 -25.18 21.23
CA LYS A 103 9.31 -26.10 22.27
C LYS A 103 8.65 -27.47 22.19
N ASP A 104 7.37 -27.54 21.85
CA ASP A 104 6.66 -28.80 21.69
C ASP A 104 7.17 -29.59 20.47
N ILE A 105 7.42 -28.92 19.33
CA ILE A 105 8.02 -29.55 18.15
C ILE A 105 9.42 -30.09 18.49
N GLN A 106 10.26 -29.28 19.14
CA GLN A 106 11.61 -29.67 19.55
C GLN A 106 11.58 -30.85 20.53
N ARG A 107 10.69 -30.85 21.52
CA ARG A 107 10.55 -31.94 22.49
C ARG A 107 10.20 -33.25 21.77
N VAL A 108 9.17 -33.24 20.92
CA VAL A 108 8.69 -34.42 20.20
C VAL A 108 9.75 -34.95 19.22
N PHE A 109 10.50 -34.05 18.58
CA PHE A 109 11.62 -34.43 17.74
C PHE A 109 12.73 -35.15 18.53
N ASN A 110 13.12 -34.61 19.69
CA ASN A 110 14.14 -35.19 20.57
C ASN A 110 13.70 -36.51 21.21
N GLU A 111 12.40 -36.71 21.42
CA GLU A 111 11.81 -37.97 21.88
C GLU A 111 11.83 -39.08 20.80
N GLY A 112 12.21 -38.75 19.56
CA GLY A 112 12.33 -39.70 18.45
C GLY A 112 11.04 -39.92 17.64
N ASP A 113 9.94 -39.24 18.00
CA ASP A 113 8.66 -39.33 17.30
C ASP A 113 8.61 -38.35 16.11
N LYS A 114 9.32 -38.72 15.04
CA LYS A 114 9.46 -37.89 13.82
C LYS A 114 8.13 -37.58 13.15
N GLU A 115 7.21 -38.55 13.09
CA GLU A 115 5.91 -38.34 12.44
C GLU A 115 5.04 -37.32 13.18
N LYS A 116 5.10 -37.32 14.51
CA LYS A 116 4.39 -36.33 15.32
C LYS A 116 5.04 -34.97 15.24
N ALA A 117 6.38 -34.90 15.23
CA ALA A 117 7.12 -33.65 15.02
C ALA A 117 6.80 -33.03 13.65
N GLU A 118 6.76 -33.83 12.58
CA GLU A 118 6.40 -33.39 11.22
C GLU A 118 4.97 -32.85 11.14
N ARG A 119 4.01 -33.53 11.82
CA ARG A 119 2.62 -33.05 11.90
C ARG A 119 2.52 -31.71 12.61
N LEU A 120 3.15 -31.57 13.78
CA LEU A 120 3.17 -30.31 14.53
C LEU A 120 3.83 -29.18 13.74
N PHE A 121 4.97 -29.47 13.10
CA PHE A 121 5.65 -28.53 12.22
C PHE A 121 4.76 -28.06 11.07
N SER A 122 4.07 -28.98 10.42
CA SER A 122 3.14 -28.66 9.31
C SER A 122 1.99 -27.77 9.76
N ILE A 123 1.43 -27.98 10.95
CA ILE A 123 0.39 -27.13 11.53
C ILE A 123 0.95 -25.74 11.86
N ALA A 124 2.10 -25.67 12.54
CA ALA A 124 2.75 -24.42 12.90
C ALA A 124 3.07 -23.58 11.66
N LYS A 125 3.67 -24.20 10.63
CA LYS A 125 3.98 -23.56 9.35
C LYS A 125 2.73 -22.96 8.70
N LYS A 126 1.59 -23.67 8.70
CA LYS A 126 0.31 -23.15 8.18
C LYS A 126 -0.16 -21.93 8.95
N GLN A 127 -0.14 -21.99 10.28
CA GLN A 127 -0.54 -20.88 11.15
C GLN A 127 0.36 -19.66 10.96
N THR A 128 1.68 -19.88 10.84
CA THR A 128 2.65 -18.82 10.54
C THR A 128 2.35 -18.16 9.20
N MET A 129 2.19 -18.93 8.12
CA MET A 129 1.88 -18.37 6.80
C MET A 129 0.56 -17.58 6.81
N TYR A 130 -0.46 -18.12 7.49
CA TYR A 130 -1.73 -17.43 7.69
C TYR A 130 -1.58 -16.09 8.43
N SER A 131 -0.74 -16.06 9.46
CA SER A 131 -0.43 -14.86 10.24
C SER A 131 0.35 -13.83 9.41
N ILE A 132 1.34 -14.26 8.62
CA ILE A 132 2.08 -13.39 7.69
C ILE A 132 1.13 -12.74 6.69
N ALA A 133 0.22 -13.52 6.09
CA ALA A 133 -0.77 -12.99 5.17
C ALA A 133 -1.70 -11.97 5.85
N TYR A 134 -2.19 -12.27 7.06
CA TYR A 134 -3.01 -11.34 7.84
C TYR A 134 -2.27 -10.02 8.14
N GLN A 135 -1.03 -10.12 8.63
CA GLN A 135 -0.18 -8.96 8.91
C GLN A 135 0.05 -8.10 7.66
N SER A 136 0.24 -8.73 6.49
CA SER A 136 0.37 -8.00 5.23
C SER A 136 -0.90 -7.25 4.84
N ILE A 137 -2.10 -7.84 5.05
CA ILE A 137 -3.39 -7.15 4.87
C ILE A 137 -3.48 -5.93 5.80
N CYS A 138 -3.17 -6.09 7.09
CA CYS A 138 -3.17 -5.00 8.05
C CYS A 138 -2.18 -3.89 7.65
N GLY A 139 -0.96 -4.27 7.28
CA GLY A 139 0.09 -3.33 6.87
C GLY A 139 -0.18 -2.62 5.54
N CYS A 140 -0.97 -3.23 4.65
CA CYS A 140 -1.49 -2.60 3.44
C CYS A 140 -2.58 -1.58 3.79
N ASN A 141 -3.56 -2.00 4.61
CA ASN A 141 -4.69 -1.16 5.02
C ASN A 141 -4.26 0.06 5.85
N ASN A 142 -3.32 -0.10 6.78
CA ASN A 142 -2.79 1.02 7.57
C ASN A 142 -2.11 2.06 6.66
N PHE A 143 -1.30 1.61 5.70
CA PHE A 143 -0.67 2.51 4.75
C PHE A 143 -1.68 3.25 3.88
N PHE A 144 -2.74 2.56 3.44
CA PHE A 144 -3.85 3.18 2.71
C PHE A 144 -4.50 4.30 3.53
N LEU A 145 -4.88 4.02 4.78
CA LEU A 145 -5.53 5.00 5.66
C LEU A 145 -4.64 6.21 5.97
N GLU A 146 -3.35 5.97 6.20
CA GLU A 146 -2.37 7.05 6.45
C GLU A 146 -2.19 7.99 5.25
N ASN A 147 -2.45 7.50 4.04
CA ASN A 147 -2.13 8.22 2.80
C ASN A 147 -3.38 8.47 1.93
N GLU A 148 -4.58 8.32 2.49
CA GLU A 148 -5.85 8.40 1.75
C GLU A 148 -5.98 9.71 0.95
N LEU A 149 -5.49 10.82 1.52
CA LEU A 149 -5.55 12.16 0.95
C LEU A 149 -4.78 12.33 -0.38
N PHE A 150 -3.89 11.39 -0.72
CA PHE A 150 -3.13 11.44 -1.97
C PHE A 150 -3.83 10.70 -3.12
N PHE A 151 -4.85 9.90 -2.83
CA PHE A 151 -5.55 9.10 -3.82
C PHE A 151 -6.76 9.85 -4.39
N SER A 152 -7.04 9.61 -5.68
CA SER A 152 -8.34 9.98 -6.26
C SER A 152 -9.45 9.12 -5.67
N LYS A 153 -10.69 9.54 -5.88
CA LYS A 153 -11.87 8.78 -5.47
C LYS A 153 -11.92 7.41 -6.14
N GLU A 154 -11.61 7.36 -7.43
CA GLU A 154 -11.56 6.16 -8.24
C GLU A 154 -10.48 5.19 -7.73
N THR A 155 -9.30 5.71 -7.37
CA THR A 155 -8.23 4.91 -6.77
C THR A 155 -8.64 4.35 -5.40
N ILE A 156 -9.32 5.15 -4.58
CA ILE A 156 -9.84 4.72 -3.26
C ILE A 156 -10.84 3.56 -3.40
N GLU A 157 -11.78 3.68 -4.34
CA GLU A 157 -12.80 2.65 -4.59
C GLU A 157 -12.17 1.32 -5.02
N LEU A 158 -11.15 1.39 -5.88
CA LEU A 158 -10.45 0.21 -6.37
C LEU A 158 -9.58 -0.46 -5.30
N ILE A 159 -8.84 0.32 -4.50
CA ILE A 159 -8.10 -0.19 -3.34
C ILE A 159 -9.04 -0.86 -2.33
N SER A 160 -10.21 -0.25 -2.07
CA SER A 160 -11.21 -0.79 -1.16
C SER A 160 -11.78 -2.12 -1.67
N THR A 161 -12.00 -2.23 -2.98
CA THR A 161 -12.43 -3.46 -3.65
C THR A 161 -11.38 -4.55 -3.48
N ILE A 162 -10.11 -4.25 -3.78
CA ILE A 162 -8.99 -5.19 -3.59
C ILE A 162 -8.91 -5.67 -2.13
N ASN A 163 -8.94 -4.75 -1.17
CA ASN A 163 -8.89 -5.08 0.26
C ASN A 163 -10.05 -5.99 0.70
N SER A 164 -11.24 -5.79 0.15
CA SER A 164 -12.42 -6.64 0.42
C SER A 164 -12.19 -8.07 -0.05
N TYR A 165 -11.71 -8.27 -1.28
CA TYR A 165 -11.43 -9.62 -1.81
C TYR A 165 -10.24 -10.29 -1.13
N LEU A 166 -9.21 -9.54 -0.74
CA LEU A 166 -8.10 -10.08 0.06
C LEU A 166 -8.58 -10.64 1.39
N LYS A 167 -9.46 -9.90 2.10
CA LYS A 167 -10.07 -10.37 3.35
C LYS A 167 -10.95 -11.59 3.15
N LYS A 168 -11.76 -11.63 2.08
CA LYS A 168 -12.57 -12.81 1.75
C LYS A 168 -11.72 -14.06 1.48
N LEU A 169 -10.68 -13.93 0.66
CA LEU A 169 -9.73 -15.03 0.41
C LEU A 169 -9.02 -15.47 1.69
N HIS A 170 -8.56 -14.53 2.51
CA HIS A 170 -7.91 -14.82 3.78
C HIS A 170 -8.84 -15.61 4.71
N SER A 171 -10.10 -15.19 4.87
CA SER A 171 -11.09 -15.92 5.66
C SER A 171 -11.35 -17.33 5.11
N ASN A 172 -11.48 -17.47 3.79
CA ASN A 172 -11.71 -18.76 3.15
C ASN A 172 -10.51 -19.72 3.27
N TYR A 173 -9.31 -19.19 3.52
CA TYR A 173 -8.09 -19.97 3.75
C TYR A 173 -7.80 -20.26 5.22
N TYR A 174 -8.75 -19.97 6.13
CA TYR A 174 -8.56 -20.22 7.55
C TYR A 174 -8.26 -21.71 7.83
N PRO A 175 -7.20 -22.04 8.60
CA PRO A 175 -6.73 -23.42 8.77
C PRO A 175 -7.76 -24.39 9.36
N GLU A 176 -8.72 -23.92 10.17
CA GLU A 176 -9.72 -24.78 10.81
C GLU A 176 -10.77 -25.32 9.83
N TYR A 177 -11.10 -24.58 8.76
CA TYR A 177 -12.06 -25.05 7.73
C TYR A 177 -11.53 -26.27 6.96
N TYR A 178 -10.22 -26.49 6.94
CA TYR A 178 -9.59 -27.66 6.33
C TYR A 178 -9.39 -28.82 7.30
N GLN A 179 -9.53 -28.59 8.61
CA GLN A 179 -9.31 -29.60 9.65
C GLN A 179 -10.62 -30.24 10.13
N HIS A 180 -11.78 -29.63 9.82
CA HIS A 180 -13.11 -30.13 10.19
C HIS A 180 -13.99 -30.41 8.96
N PRO A 181 -13.96 -31.65 8.42
CA PRO A 181 -14.83 -32.06 7.31
C PRO A 181 -16.32 -32.00 7.64
N ASP A 182 -16.70 -31.95 8.92
CA ASP A 182 -18.09 -31.78 9.38
C ASP A 182 -18.55 -30.32 9.46
N SER A 183 -17.77 -29.35 8.95
CA SER A 183 -18.17 -27.93 8.96
C SER A 183 -19.41 -27.62 8.11
N GLY A 184 -19.92 -28.59 7.34
CA GLY A 184 -21.06 -28.40 6.45
C GLY A 184 -20.77 -27.50 5.25
N ILE A 185 -19.51 -27.08 5.07
CA ILE A 185 -19.10 -26.20 3.98
C ILE A 185 -18.68 -27.05 2.77
N ASP A 186 -19.36 -26.84 1.65
CA ASP A 186 -19.00 -27.49 0.40
C ASP A 186 -17.66 -26.93 -0.12
N GLN A 187 -16.60 -27.74 -0.05
CA GLN A 187 -15.28 -27.36 -0.54
C GLN A 187 -15.24 -27.07 -2.04
N ARG A 188 -16.20 -27.56 -2.84
CA ARG A 188 -16.29 -27.21 -4.27
C ARG A 188 -16.72 -25.77 -4.44
N ILE A 189 -17.78 -25.37 -3.72
CA ILE A 189 -18.29 -23.99 -3.74
C ILE A 189 -17.19 -23.02 -3.29
N LEU A 190 -16.50 -23.32 -2.17
CA LEU A 190 -15.39 -22.48 -1.71
C LEU A 190 -14.25 -22.37 -2.74
N ARG A 191 -13.96 -23.43 -3.50
CA ARG A 191 -12.92 -23.38 -4.55
C ARG A 191 -13.35 -22.47 -5.69
N GLU A 192 -14.58 -22.61 -6.17
CA GLU A 192 -15.14 -21.78 -7.24
C GLU A 192 -15.18 -20.30 -6.83
N GLU A 193 -15.65 -20.00 -5.62
CA GLU A 193 -15.63 -18.64 -5.07
C GLU A 193 -14.21 -18.06 -4.98
N ASN A 194 -13.26 -18.85 -4.48
CA ASN A 194 -11.88 -18.42 -4.37
C ASN A 194 -11.23 -18.16 -5.73
N ASP A 195 -11.50 -19.00 -6.72
CA ASP A 195 -10.96 -18.83 -8.07
C ASP A 195 -11.56 -17.57 -8.72
N SER A 196 -12.86 -17.32 -8.53
CA SER A 196 -13.52 -16.06 -8.92
C SER A 196 -12.88 -14.83 -8.23
N TYR A 197 -12.66 -14.88 -6.92
CA TYR A 197 -12.02 -13.77 -6.19
C TYR A 197 -10.60 -13.50 -6.66
N LYS A 198 -9.84 -14.54 -7.04
CA LYS A 198 -8.50 -14.38 -7.62
C LYS A 198 -8.54 -13.68 -8.96
N GLU A 199 -9.45 -14.08 -9.85
CA GLU A 199 -9.61 -13.42 -11.14
C GLU A 199 -9.95 -11.94 -10.99
N ILE A 200 -10.88 -11.62 -10.08
CA ILE A 200 -11.26 -10.24 -9.79
C ILE A 200 -10.05 -9.47 -9.24
N LEU A 201 -9.31 -10.03 -8.28
CA LEU A 201 -8.11 -9.40 -7.73
C LEU A 201 -7.05 -9.10 -8.80
N ILE A 202 -6.77 -10.06 -9.68
CA ILE A 202 -5.78 -9.88 -10.75
C ILE A 202 -6.19 -8.71 -11.65
N LYS A 203 -7.46 -8.67 -12.07
CA LYS A 203 -8.01 -7.59 -12.89
C LYS A 203 -7.95 -6.24 -12.18
N SER A 204 -8.44 -6.17 -10.94
CA SER A 204 -8.45 -4.93 -10.16
C SER A 204 -7.04 -4.40 -9.87
N VAL A 205 -6.05 -5.26 -9.68
CA VAL A 205 -4.65 -4.84 -9.49
C VAL A 205 -4.05 -4.26 -10.77
N ASP A 206 -4.39 -4.81 -11.94
CA ASP A 206 -3.93 -4.28 -13.23
C ASP A 206 -4.63 -2.97 -13.61
N GLU A 207 -5.94 -2.88 -13.34
CA GLU A 207 -6.72 -1.64 -13.42
C GLU A 207 -6.12 -0.56 -12.51
N LEU A 208 -5.75 -0.91 -11.27
CA LEU A 208 -5.15 0.03 -10.32
C LEU A 208 -3.83 0.56 -10.83
N LYS A 209 -2.99 -0.31 -11.38
CA LYS A 209 -1.70 0.08 -11.98
C LYS A 209 -1.91 1.07 -13.13
N THR A 210 -2.91 0.82 -13.97
CA THR A 210 -3.22 1.66 -15.12
C THR A 210 -3.71 3.03 -14.66
N LEU A 211 -4.69 3.06 -13.76
CA LEU A 211 -5.23 4.28 -13.17
C LEU A 211 -4.15 5.12 -12.47
N MET A 212 -3.31 4.48 -11.66
CA MET A 212 -2.20 5.15 -10.99
C MET A 212 -1.18 5.75 -11.97
N ARG A 213 -0.95 5.14 -13.14
CA ARG A 213 -0.05 5.70 -14.16
C ARG A 213 -0.66 6.90 -14.85
N GLU A 214 -1.95 6.83 -15.19
CA GLU A 214 -2.69 7.93 -15.82
C GLU A 214 -2.71 9.16 -14.92
N GLU A 215 -2.93 8.97 -13.62
CA GLU A 215 -2.98 10.06 -12.64
C GLU A 215 -1.63 10.70 -12.28
N LEU A 216 -0.53 10.06 -12.67
CA LEU A 216 0.83 10.55 -12.46
C LEU A 216 1.45 11.15 -13.73
N SER A 217 0.78 11.00 -14.87
CA SER A 217 1.16 11.56 -16.17
C SER A 217 0.66 12.99 -16.32
#